data_AF-A0A7S2XJV5-F1
#
_entry.id   AF-A0A7S2XJV5-F1
#
_cell.length_a   1.000
_cell.length_b   1.000
_cell.length_c   1.000
_cell.angle_alpha   90.00
_cell.angle_beta   90.00
_cell.angle_gamma   90.00
#
_symmetry.space_group_name_H-M   'P 1'
#
loop_
_entity.id
_entity.type
_entity.pdbx_description
1 polymer ?
#
loop_
_entity_poly.entity_id
_entity_poly.type
_entity_poly.pdbx_seq_one_letter_code
_entity_poly.pdbx_strand_id
1 'polypeptide(L)'
;SDHDDHTIITIAYRYYRAARDTNHVHGQEMMMNHVVLRGRHRLVSARRGISIAKNNRTETGDARLWAHQNERLARYVLSKTPPVLLDNPTTAHKDGRPAENTRSLDEYLRWRRWPLAGTPPFDTENQIMASKLLSHPLTYPLTLGNSIPALFFDDQSKETIRICCIGARAEASLPHDYWREMLIMASLSHSCRHWHIDFVGPDVPQNLPPQTIHLSFDTSAASHNEKDQDGDSSTHSSLTMRFFRAPTFHELVESPNNTLHMNDWDGFVLFNPGLGHANLEDGWKDTLDLLFFHAKKPLLLTAHSVLDAQRDTTVLLQKYVDSFDKTHLHYSTNPFASRMEYVDPLFHNSDSSIDHDDTDITTGKHVVSPNHSVLTIRFPPRET
;
A
#
# COMPACT_ATOMS: atom_id res chain seq x y z
N SER A 1 -0.04 3.35 28.56
CA SER A 1 -0.03 1.98 28.02
C SER A 1 -0.48 2.16 26.59
N ASP A 2 0.49 2.52 25.76
CA ASP A 2 0.30 3.24 24.49
C ASP A 2 0.90 2.39 23.39
N HIS A 3 0.18 1.36 22.94
CA HIS A 3 0.56 0.50 21.83
C HIS A 3 -0.75 -0.01 21.25
N ASP A 4 -1.30 0.55 20.16
CA ASP A 4 -2.37 -0.21 19.47
C ASP A 4 -2.61 -0.03 17.96
N ASP A 5 -1.88 0.83 17.24
CA ASP A 5 -1.99 0.84 15.76
C ASP A 5 -0.95 -0.01 15.04
N HIS A 6 0.19 -0.29 15.68
CA HIS A 6 1.11 -1.31 15.20
C HIS A 6 0.53 -2.72 15.34
N THR A 7 -0.59 -2.91 16.05
CA THR A 7 -1.07 -4.21 16.47
C THR A 7 -1.59 -5.03 15.29
N ILE A 8 -2.26 -4.52 14.25
CA ILE A 8 -2.70 -5.39 13.13
C ILE A 8 -1.55 -5.88 12.28
N ILE A 9 -0.61 -5.03 11.89
CA ILE A 9 0.53 -5.46 11.07
C ILE A 9 1.49 -6.29 11.92
N THR A 10 1.68 -5.93 13.18
CA THR A 10 2.43 -6.77 14.13
C THR A 10 1.70 -8.08 14.41
N ILE A 11 0.36 -8.12 14.42
CA ILE A 11 -0.45 -9.34 14.59
C ILE A 11 -0.40 -10.18 13.31
N ALA A 12 -0.60 -9.59 12.14
CA ALA A 12 -0.49 -10.23 10.85
C ALA A 12 0.93 -10.77 10.64
N TYR A 13 1.96 -10.00 11.02
CA TYR A 13 3.36 -10.40 11.01
C TYR A 13 3.69 -11.46 12.07
N ARG A 14 3.18 -11.35 13.30
CA ARG A 14 3.29 -12.37 14.36
C ARG A 14 2.60 -13.67 13.96
N TYR A 15 1.43 -13.58 13.33
CA TYR A 15 0.67 -14.73 12.85
C TYR A 15 1.27 -15.35 11.60
N TYR A 16 1.78 -14.54 10.68
CA TYR A 16 2.53 -14.98 9.50
C TYR A 16 3.82 -15.71 9.90
N ARG A 17 4.60 -15.15 10.84
CA ARG A 17 5.80 -15.76 11.39
C ARG A 17 5.48 -17.07 12.14
N ALA A 18 4.48 -17.06 13.02
CA ALA A 18 4.06 -18.26 13.75
C ALA A 18 3.54 -19.39 12.84
N ALA A 19 2.90 -19.07 11.72
CA ALA A 19 2.45 -20.07 10.73
C ALA A 19 3.61 -20.64 9.90
N ARG A 20 4.66 -19.84 9.65
CA ARG A 20 5.87 -20.27 8.94
C ARG A 20 6.73 -21.21 9.78
N ASP A 21 6.83 -20.97 11.08
CA ASP A 21 7.67 -21.78 12.00
C ASP A 21 7.13 -23.21 12.23
N THR A 22 5.88 -23.50 11.84
CA THR A 22 5.30 -24.85 11.93
C THR A 22 5.71 -25.83 10.81
N ASN A 23 6.44 -25.38 9.77
CA ASN A 23 6.97 -26.22 8.69
C ASN A 23 8.52 -26.19 8.64
N HIS A 24 9.15 -26.93 9.56
CA HIS A 24 10.53 -27.45 9.59
C HIS A 24 11.78 -26.51 9.52
N VAL A 25 12.52 -26.56 10.64
CA VAL A 25 13.99 -26.57 10.90
C VAL A 25 14.84 -25.28 10.75
N HIS A 26 15.18 -24.75 11.94
CA HIS A 26 16.40 -24.03 12.39
C HIS A 26 17.00 -22.90 11.56
N GLY A 27 16.97 -21.69 12.13
CA GLY A 27 17.85 -20.59 11.74
C GLY A 27 17.52 -19.26 12.41
N GLN A 28 18.15 -19.03 13.58
CA GLN A 28 18.36 -17.74 14.26
C GLN A 28 17.15 -17.02 14.89
N GLU A 29 16.93 -17.37 16.16
CA GLU A 29 16.60 -16.43 17.23
C GLU A 29 17.59 -15.24 17.22
N MET A 30 17.09 -14.01 17.03
CA MET A 30 17.50 -12.82 17.78
C MET A 30 16.69 -11.58 17.41
N MET A 31 16.41 -10.77 18.44
CA MET A 31 15.95 -9.38 18.46
C MET A 31 14.49 -9.06 18.12
N MET A 32 13.63 -9.09 19.15
CA MET A 32 12.52 -8.14 19.31
C MET A 32 12.41 -7.74 20.79
N ASN A 33 13.23 -6.75 21.17
CA ASN A 33 13.03 -5.91 22.36
C ASN A 33 13.82 -4.63 22.15
N HIS A 34 13.17 -3.61 21.58
CA HIS A 34 13.45 -2.18 21.70
C HIS A 34 12.94 -1.47 20.45
N VAL A 35 11.70 -0.97 20.44
CA VAL A 35 11.34 0.31 19.82
C VAL A 35 10.03 0.77 20.45
N VAL A 36 10.07 1.41 21.62
CA VAL A 36 9.15 2.49 22.01
C VAL A 36 9.94 3.40 22.96
N LEU A 37 9.86 4.72 22.71
CA LEU A 37 10.54 5.86 23.36
C LEU A 37 11.96 6.22 22.87
N ARG A 38 12.16 6.60 21.60
CA ARG A 38 13.09 7.70 21.23
C ARG A 38 12.66 8.41 19.93
N GLY A 39 11.46 8.98 19.94
CA GLY A 39 11.09 10.14 19.13
C GLY A 39 11.11 11.40 19.99
N ARG A 40 12.22 11.64 20.71
CA ARG A 40 12.48 12.96 21.30
C ARG A 40 13.33 13.73 20.30
N HIS A 41 12.68 14.45 19.38
CA HIS A 41 13.30 15.67 18.90
C HIS A 41 13.11 16.75 19.96
N ARG A 42 14.24 17.37 20.32
CA ARG A 42 14.32 18.60 21.08
C ARG A 42 13.52 19.69 20.35
N LEU A 43 12.26 19.86 20.72
CA LEU A 43 11.61 21.16 20.67
C LEU A 43 11.97 21.87 21.99
N VAL A 44 12.84 22.87 21.88
CA VAL A 44 13.07 23.83 22.96
C VAL A 44 11.78 24.63 23.14
N SER A 45 11.11 24.35 24.27
CA SER A 45 10.12 25.15 25.00
C SER A 45 8.99 25.85 24.22
N ALA A 46 7.77 25.34 24.41
CA ALA A 46 6.65 26.18 24.84
C ALA A 46 5.76 25.38 25.81
N ARG A 47 5.78 25.78 27.08
CA ARG A 47 4.92 25.24 28.15
C ARG A 47 3.46 25.57 27.84
N ARG A 48 2.63 24.57 27.51
CA ARG A 48 1.23 24.52 27.94
C ARG A 48 0.89 23.09 28.33
N GLY A 49 0.57 22.92 29.61
CA GLY A 49 0.15 21.63 30.16
C GLY A 49 -1.19 21.22 29.55
N ILE A 50 -1.16 20.15 28.77
CA ILE A 50 -2.37 19.42 28.39
C ILE A 50 -2.30 18.11 29.18
N SER A 51 -3.14 18.03 30.21
CA SER A 51 -3.42 16.77 30.89
C SER A 51 -4.25 15.92 29.92
N ILE A 52 -3.61 14.90 29.33
CA ILE A 52 -4.32 13.92 28.51
C ILE A 52 -5.09 13.02 29.47
N ALA A 53 -6.41 13.20 29.51
CA ALA A 53 -7.32 12.38 30.28
C ALA A 53 -7.21 10.92 29.82
N LYS A 54 -6.90 10.03 30.76
CA LYS A 54 -7.10 8.59 30.62
C LYS A 54 -8.60 8.33 30.57
N ASN A 55 -9.17 8.23 29.37
CA ASN A 55 -10.41 7.52 29.05
C ASN A 55 -10.83 7.89 27.64
N ASN A 56 -10.41 7.09 26.67
CA ASN A 56 -11.17 6.79 25.46
C ASN A 56 -10.49 5.57 24.85
N ARG A 57 -11.09 4.39 25.04
CA ARG A 57 -10.79 3.25 24.19
C ARG A 57 -11.06 3.75 22.77
N THR A 58 -10.02 3.99 21.99
CA THR A 58 -10.15 4.15 20.54
C THR A 58 -10.97 2.95 20.07
N GLU A 59 -12.20 3.18 19.63
CA GLU A 59 -13.11 2.14 19.16
C GLU A 59 -12.37 1.35 18.09
N THR A 60 -11.84 0.19 18.48
CA THR A 60 -11.19 -0.72 17.57
C THR A 60 -12.30 -1.21 16.65
N GLY A 61 -12.30 -0.78 15.38
CA GLY A 61 -13.37 -1.09 14.44
C GLY A 61 -13.72 -2.57 14.41
N ASP A 62 -14.97 -2.89 14.11
CA ASP A 62 -15.58 -4.23 14.32
C ASP A 62 -14.71 -5.40 13.84
N ALA A 63 -13.96 -5.23 12.75
CA ALA A 63 -13.06 -6.25 12.22
C ALA A 63 -11.88 -6.59 13.17
N ARG A 64 -11.35 -5.62 13.94
CA ARG A 64 -10.32 -5.87 14.97
C ARG A 64 -10.89 -6.69 16.12
N LEU A 65 -12.05 -6.30 16.63
CA LEU A 65 -12.72 -7.01 17.71
C LEU A 65 -13.09 -8.43 17.27
N TRP A 66 -13.62 -8.56 16.07
CA TRP A 66 -13.91 -9.84 15.44
C TRP A 66 -12.66 -10.71 15.32
N ALA A 67 -11.53 -10.16 14.84
CA ALA A 67 -10.29 -10.92 14.68
C ALA A 67 -9.75 -11.44 16.02
N HIS A 68 -9.90 -10.66 17.09
CA HIS A 68 -9.52 -11.10 18.45
C HIS A 68 -10.44 -12.22 18.95
N GLN A 69 -11.75 -12.13 18.71
CA GLN A 69 -12.72 -13.15 19.11
C GLN A 69 -12.61 -14.43 18.25
N ASN A 70 -12.15 -14.29 17.01
CA ASN A 70 -12.10 -15.35 16.00
C ASN A 70 -10.66 -15.59 15.50
N GLU A 71 -9.68 -15.62 16.42
CA GLU A 71 -8.25 -15.68 16.09
C GLU A 71 -7.89 -16.74 15.05
N ARG A 72 -8.47 -17.95 15.15
CA ARG A 72 -8.21 -19.03 14.19
C ARG A 72 -8.66 -18.67 12.77
N LEU A 73 -9.82 -18.03 12.63
CA LEU A 73 -10.35 -17.60 11.33
C LEU A 73 -9.56 -16.42 10.79
N ALA A 74 -9.27 -15.43 11.64
CA ALA A 74 -8.41 -14.30 11.27
C ALA A 74 -7.04 -14.77 10.77
N ARG A 75 -6.38 -15.70 11.49
CA ARG A 75 -5.11 -16.31 11.07
C ARG A 75 -5.28 -17.09 9.77
N TYR A 76 -6.35 -17.86 9.62
CA TYR A 76 -6.60 -18.63 8.40
C TYR A 76 -6.71 -17.71 7.18
N VAL A 77 -7.50 -16.64 7.26
CA VAL A 77 -7.73 -15.70 6.14
C VAL A 77 -6.46 -14.92 5.79
N LEU A 78 -5.66 -14.52 6.79
CA LEU A 78 -4.42 -13.77 6.58
C LEU A 78 -3.24 -14.63 6.14
N SER A 79 -3.24 -15.94 6.44
CA SER A 79 -2.12 -16.83 6.08
C SER A 79 -2.31 -17.57 4.75
N LYS A 80 -3.54 -17.61 4.22
CA LYS A 80 -3.88 -18.33 2.99
C LYS A 80 -3.90 -17.36 1.81
N THR A 81 -2.73 -17.01 1.29
CA THR A 81 -2.64 -16.45 -0.06
C THR A 81 -2.96 -17.56 -1.05
N PRO A 82 -3.97 -17.42 -1.93
CA PRO A 82 -4.30 -18.47 -2.88
C PRO A 82 -3.09 -18.76 -3.78
N PRO A 83 -2.93 -20.02 -4.24
CA PRO A 83 -1.90 -20.31 -5.24
C PRO A 83 -2.10 -19.42 -6.47
N VAL A 84 -1.03 -19.18 -7.23
CA VAL A 84 -1.15 -18.45 -8.49
C VAL A 84 -1.93 -19.37 -9.45
N LEU A 85 -3.22 -19.10 -9.61
CA LEU A 85 -4.08 -19.86 -10.51
C LEU A 85 -3.90 -19.27 -11.90
N LEU A 86 -3.09 -19.92 -12.72
CA LEU A 86 -2.78 -19.49 -14.08
C LEU A 86 -3.29 -20.54 -15.06
N ASP A 87 -4.60 -20.52 -15.33
CA ASP A 87 -5.03 -21.02 -16.63
C ASP A 87 -4.52 -20.04 -17.71
N ASN A 88 -4.00 -20.60 -18.80
CA ASN A 88 -3.23 -19.94 -19.85
C ASN A 88 -3.76 -18.53 -20.22
N PRO A 89 -2.89 -17.50 -20.35
CA PRO A 89 -3.31 -16.14 -20.68
C PRO A 89 -4.17 -16.00 -21.95
N THR A 90 -4.01 -16.94 -22.88
CA THR A 90 -4.65 -16.94 -24.21
C THR A 90 -5.91 -17.82 -24.30
N THR A 91 -6.16 -18.74 -23.37
CA THR A 91 -7.37 -19.61 -23.39
C THR A 91 -8.44 -19.20 -22.37
N ALA A 92 -8.15 -18.25 -21.49
CA ALA A 92 -9.02 -17.80 -20.39
C ALA A 92 -10.20 -16.88 -20.81
N HIS A 93 -10.64 -16.92 -22.06
CA HIS A 93 -11.85 -16.20 -22.51
C HIS A 93 -13.16 -16.88 -22.11
N LYS A 94 -13.12 -18.10 -21.51
CA LYS A 94 -14.33 -18.85 -21.14
C LYS A 94 -14.62 -18.99 -19.64
N ASP A 95 -13.63 -18.81 -18.74
CA ASP A 95 -13.78 -19.19 -17.31
C ASP A 95 -13.41 -18.09 -16.28
N GLY A 96 -13.66 -16.81 -16.57
CA GLY A 96 -13.66 -15.79 -15.50
C GLY A 96 -12.28 -15.26 -15.08
N ARG A 97 -11.47 -14.83 -16.05
CA ARG A 97 -10.51 -13.74 -15.81
C ARG A 97 -11.24 -12.55 -15.16
N PRO A 98 -10.59 -11.74 -14.31
CA PRO A 98 -11.11 -10.42 -14.09
C PRO A 98 -11.06 -9.74 -15.45
N ALA A 99 -12.04 -8.91 -15.79
CA ALA A 99 -11.85 -8.01 -16.92
C ALA A 99 -10.50 -7.27 -16.72
N GLU A 100 -9.88 -6.76 -17.78
CA GLU A 100 -8.79 -5.76 -17.67
C GLU A 100 -9.12 -4.65 -16.64
N ASN A 101 -10.42 -4.50 -16.35
CA ASN A 101 -11.02 -3.73 -15.28
C ASN A 101 -11.41 -4.61 -14.08
N THR A 102 -10.49 -5.14 -13.25
CA THR A 102 -10.92 -5.58 -11.91
C THR A 102 -11.39 -4.32 -11.17
N ARG A 103 -12.70 -4.16 -10.97
CA ARG A 103 -13.26 -2.86 -10.54
C ARG A 103 -13.38 -2.73 -9.03
N SER A 104 -13.17 -3.81 -8.29
CA SER A 104 -13.30 -3.80 -6.84
C SER A 104 -12.48 -4.90 -6.16
N LEU A 105 -12.22 -4.70 -4.88
CA LEU A 105 -11.63 -5.71 -4.01
C LEU A 105 -12.41 -7.04 -4.04
N ASP A 106 -13.75 -7.03 -4.03
CA ASP A 106 -14.53 -8.27 -4.01
C ASP A 106 -14.39 -9.09 -5.29
N GLU A 107 -14.37 -8.42 -6.45
CA GLU A 107 -14.11 -9.08 -7.73
C GLU A 107 -12.72 -9.72 -7.74
N TYR A 108 -11.71 -9.00 -7.24
CA TYR A 108 -10.35 -9.51 -7.13
C TYR A 108 -10.27 -10.74 -6.23
N LEU A 109 -10.86 -10.67 -5.03
CA LEU A 109 -10.83 -11.75 -4.06
C LEU A 109 -11.55 -13.01 -4.56
N ARG A 110 -12.68 -12.84 -5.25
CA ARG A 110 -13.40 -13.95 -5.90
C ARG A 110 -12.57 -14.57 -7.01
N TRP A 111 -11.98 -13.75 -7.88
CA TRP A 111 -11.12 -14.22 -8.97
C TRP A 111 -9.90 -14.99 -8.45
N ARG A 112 -9.21 -14.43 -7.45
CA ARG A 112 -8.09 -15.09 -6.78
C ARG A 112 -8.50 -16.33 -5.99
N ARG A 113 -9.81 -16.59 -5.84
CA ARG A 113 -10.37 -17.67 -5.02
C ARG A 113 -9.85 -17.59 -3.58
N TRP A 114 -9.81 -16.38 -3.02
CA TRP A 114 -9.52 -16.22 -1.60
C TRP A 114 -10.56 -17.01 -0.80
N PRO A 115 -10.17 -17.73 0.27
CA PRO A 115 -11.09 -18.57 1.04
C PRO A 115 -12.03 -17.74 1.92
N LEU A 116 -12.84 -16.90 1.28
CA LEU A 116 -13.87 -16.04 1.87
C LEU A 116 -15.27 -16.50 1.48
N ALA A 117 -15.42 -17.29 0.41
CA ALA A 117 -16.72 -17.68 -0.12
C ALA A 117 -17.07 -19.13 0.26
N GLY A 118 -18.00 -19.29 1.21
CA GLY A 118 -18.82 -20.50 1.34
C GLY A 118 -18.14 -21.78 1.80
N THR A 119 -16.85 -21.78 2.15
CA THR A 119 -16.24 -22.88 2.89
C THR A 119 -16.62 -22.76 4.36
N PRO A 120 -17.28 -23.76 4.96
CA PRO A 120 -17.42 -23.82 6.41
C PRO A 120 -16.03 -23.62 7.05
N PRO A 121 -15.92 -22.75 8.09
CA PRO A 121 -17.00 -22.32 8.98
C PRO A 121 -17.49 -20.86 8.76
N PHE A 122 -17.32 -20.25 7.58
CA PHE A 122 -17.70 -18.82 7.41
C PHE A 122 -19.19 -18.62 7.10
N ASP A 123 -19.98 -18.21 8.10
CA ASP A 123 -21.28 -17.57 7.87
C ASP A 123 -21.12 -16.16 7.25
N THR A 124 -22.22 -15.55 6.81
CA THR A 124 -22.19 -14.25 6.10
C THR A 124 -21.50 -13.14 6.91
N GLU A 125 -21.68 -13.08 8.22
CA GLU A 125 -21.06 -12.07 9.08
C GLU A 125 -19.54 -12.26 9.16
N ASN A 126 -19.09 -13.50 9.38
CA ASN A 126 -17.68 -13.85 9.38
C ASN A 126 -17.01 -13.56 8.03
N GLN A 127 -17.72 -13.74 6.91
CA GLN A 127 -17.20 -13.39 5.58
C GLN A 127 -16.98 -11.88 5.43
N ILE A 128 -17.92 -11.05 5.90
CA ILE A 128 -17.81 -9.59 5.87
C ILE A 128 -16.59 -9.15 6.71
N MET A 129 -16.46 -9.65 7.93
CA MET A 129 -15.36 -9.27 8.82
C MET A 129 -14.01 -9.78 8.32
N ALA A 130 -13.96 -11.00 7.78
CA ALA A 130 -12.77 -11.56 7.14
C ALA A 130 -12.33 -10.72 5.93
N SER A 131 -13.27 -10.31 5.08
CA SER A 131 -13.01 -9.42 3.95
C SER A 131 -12.50 -8.06 4.42
N LYS A 132 -13.11 -7.47 5.45
CA LYS A 132 -12.61 -6.22 6.07
C LYS A 132 -11.18 -6.38 6.57
N LEU A 133 -10.89 -7.42 7.34
CA LEU A 133 -9.54 -7.68 7.86
C LEU A 133 -8.51 -7.87 6.73
N LEU A 134 -8.87 -8.63 5.70
CA LEU A 134 -7.99 -8.93 4.57
C LEU A 134 -7.73 -7.72 3.65
N SER A 135 -8.71 -6.82 3.53
CA SER A 135 -8.55 -5.60 2.72
C SER A 135 -7.38 -4.74 3.18
N HIS A 136 -7.05 -4.77 4.47
CA HIS A 136 -6.05 -3.90 5.08
C HIS A 136 -4.61 -4.17 4.61
N PRO A 137 -4.09 -5.42 4.62
CA PRO A 137 -2.78 -5.69 4.02
C PRO A 137 -2.79 -5.66 2.49
N LEU A 138 -3.94 -5.88 1.83
CA LEU A 138 -4.05 -5.87 0.37
C LEU A 138 -4.15 -4.48 -0.25
N THR A 139 -4.60 -3.48 0.51
CA THR A 139 -4.88 -2.16 -0.04
C THR A 139 -3.67 -1.54 -0.72
N TYR A 140 -2.49 -1.55 -0.11
CA TYR A 140 -1.27 -0.97 -0.69
C TYR A 140 -0.84 -1.64 -2.00
N PRO A 141 -0.59 -2.97 -2.04
CA PRO A 141 -0.15 -3.64 -3.26
C PRO A 141 -1.20 -3.58 -4.38
N LEU A 142 -2.48 -3.76 -4.08
CA LEU A 142 -3.53 -3.74 -5.10
C LEU A 142 -3.79 -2.32 -5.64
N THR A 143 -3.72 -1.29 -4.79
CA THR A 143 -3.83 0.10 -5.23
C THR A 143 -2.71 0.45 -6.19
N LEU A 144 -1.46 0.09 -5.85
CA LEU A 144 -0.33 0.32 -6.73
C LEU A 144 -0.46 -0.45 -8.05
N GLY A 145 -0.75 -1.75 -7.96
CA GLY A 145 -0.89 -2.62 -9.12
C GLY A 145 -1.97 -2.14 -10.10
N ASN A 146 -3.12 -1.70 -9.56
CA ASN A 146 -4.22 -1.17 -10.35
C ASN A 146 -3.92 0.21 -10.95
N SER A 147 -3.01 0.98 -10.35
CA SER A 147 -2.65 2.33 -10.82
C SER A 147 -1.56 2.33 -11.89
N ILE A 148 -0.91 1.18 -12.14
CA ILE A 148 0.19 1.06 -13.11
C ILE A 148 -0.18 1.56 -14.51
N PRO A 149 -1.33 1.19 -15.11
CA PRO A 149 -1.69 1.68 -16.44
C PRO A 149 -1.80 3.20 -16.51
N ALA A 150 -2.26 3.85 -15.44
CA ALA A 150 -2.36 5.29 -15.36
C ALA A 150 -0.99 5.96 -15.11
N LEU A 151 -0.14 5.36 -14.28
CA LEU A 151 1.20 5.89 -13.96
C LEU A 151 2.16 5.81 -15.15
N PHE A 152 2.18 4.65 -15.82
CA PHE A 152 3.19 4.28 -16.80
C PHE A 152 2.60 4.05 -18.20
N PHE A 153 1.53 4.77 -18.53
CA PHE A 153 0.83 4.65 -19.81
C PHE A 153 1.76 4.70 -21.03
N ASP A 154 2.74 5.62 -21.04
CA ASP A 154 3.67 5.81 -22.17
C ASP A 154 4.86 4.82 -22.15
N ASP A 155 5.06 4.07 -21.06
CA ASP A 155 6.24 3.24 -20.80
C ASP A 155 5.98 1.74 -21.06
N GLN A 156 5.06 1.41 -21.96
CA GLN A 156 4.68 0.01 -22.26
C GLN A 156 5.83 -0.87 -22.76
N SER A 157 6.87 -0.26 -23.34
CA SER A 157 8.04 -0.96 -23.87
C SER A 157 9.17 -1.16 -22.85
N LYS A 158 9.08 -0.56 -21.65
CA LYS A 158 10.11 -0.72 -20.63
C LYS A 158 10.10 -2.13 -20.05
N GLU A 159 11.24 -2.79 -20.17
CA GLU A 159 11.46 -4.12 -19.57
C GLU A 159 11.53 -4.05 -18.04
N THR A 160 12.04 -2.93 -17.51
CA THR A 160 12.15 -2.67 -16.06
C THR A 160 11.52 -1.34 -15.68
N ILE A 161 10.72 -1.33 -14.61
CA ILE A 161 10.16 -0.12 -13.99
C ILE A 161 10.58 -0.06 -12.52
N ARG A 162 11.07 1.11 -12.08
CA ARG A 162 11.53 1.36 -10.71
C ARG A 162 10.66 2.41 -10.02
N ILE A 163 10.07 2.04 -8.89
CA ILE A 163 9.15 2.88 -8.12
C ILE A 163 9.77 3.19 -6.76
N CYS A 164 9.72 4.44 -6.32
CA CYS A 164 10.07 4.83 -4.96
C CYS A 164 8.80 5.06 -4.13
N CYS A 165 8.63 4.26 -3.08
CA CYS A 165 7.57 4.43 -2.10
C CYS A 165 8.07 5.31 -0.95
N ILE A 166 7.62 6.57 -0.94
CA ILE A 166 8.09 7.60 -0.01
C ILE A 166 7.19 7.68 1.21
N GLY A 167 7.81 7.86 2.38
CA GLY A 167 7.11 7.93 3.65
C GLY A 167 6.72 6.55 4.17
N ALA A 168 7.39 5.50 3.69
CA ALA A 168 6.97 4.13 3.90
C ALA A 168 6.95 3.73 5.39
N ARG A 169 5.83 3.13 5.81
CA ARG A 169 5.62 2.60 7.17
C ARG A 169 5.08 1.18 7.14
N ALA A 170 3.77 1.03 7.29
CA ALA A 170 3.01 -0.20 7.29
C ALA A 170 3.35 -1.10 6.08
N GLU A 171 3.35 -0.50 4.90
CA GLU A 171 3.56 -1.12 3.60
C GLU A 171 4.95 -1.76 3.44
N ALA A 172 5.98 -1.19 4.07
CA ALA A 172 7.34 -1.73 4.07
C ALA A 172 7.50 -2.96 4.99
N SER A 173 6.55 -3.18 5.88
CA SER A 173 6.54 -4.30 6.83
C SER A 173 5.57 -5.42 6.44
N LEU A 174 4.85 -5.27 5.33
CA LEU A 174 3.95 -6.30 4.82
C LEU A 174 4.73 -7.56 4.42
N PRO A 175 4.18 -8.77 4.69
CA PRO A 175 4.73 -9.99 4.16
C PRO A 175 4.83 -9.97 2.63
N HIS A 176 5.89 -10.55 2.08
CA HIS A 176 6.15 -10.56 0.64
C HIS A 176 5.02 -11.16 -0.20
N ASP A 177 4.22 -12.07 0.37
CA ASP A 177 3.11 -12.71 -0.32
C ASP A 177 2.00 -11.73 -0.70
N TYR A 178 1.84 -10.63 0.04
CA TYR A 178 0.90 -9.56 -0.32
C TYR A 178 1.43 -8.70 -1.47
N TRP A 179 2.73 -8.44 -1.50
CA TRP A 179 3.36 -7.73 -2.61
C TRP A 179 3.37 -8.55 -3.91
N ARG A 180 3.27 -9.88 -3.84
CA ARG A 180 3.02 -10.72 -5.02
C ARG A 180 1.72 -10.31 -5.74
N GLU A 181 0.69 -9.91 -5.00
CA GLU A 181 -0.60 -9.54 -5.57
C GLU A 181 -0.52 -8.22 -6.38
N MET A 182 0.41 -7.31 -6.04
CA MET A 182 0.76 -6.17 -6.89
C MET A 182 1.28 -6.66 -8.24
N LEU A 183 2.26 -7.57 -8.22
CA LEU A 183 2.89 -8.09 -9.44
C LEU A 183 1.88 -8.84 -10.32
N ILE A 184 0.97 -9.61 -9.71
CA ILE A 184 -0.14 -10.26 -10.42
C ILE A 184 -1.02 -9.20 -11.11
N MET A 185 -1.44 -8.16 -10.39
CA MET A 185 -2.28 -7.09 -10.94
C MET A 185 -1.57 -6.31 -12.06
N ALA A 186 -0.28 -6.01 -11.88
CA ALA A 186 0.56 -5.35 -12.87
C ALA A 186 0.64 -6.16 -14.17
N SER A 187 0.88 -7.47 -14.07
CA SER A 187 0.98 -8.37 -15.22
C SER A 187 -0.32 -8.53 -16.01
N LEU A 188 -1.48 -8.17 -15.43
CA LEU A 188 -2.76 -8.17 -16.15
C LEU A 188 -2.93 -6.97 -17.07
N SER A 189 -2.20 -5.88 -16.83
CA SER A 189 -2.49 -4.57 -17.44
C SER A 189 -1.25 -3.87 -18.03
N HIS A 190 -0.05 -4.42 -17.83
CA HIS A 190 1.20 -3.84 -18.30
C HIS A 190 2.17 -4.93 -18.76
N SER A 191 2.95 -4.65 -19.81
CA SER A 191 3.89 -5.62 -20.42
C SER A 191 5.26 -5.69 -19.72
N CYS A 192 5.47 -4.91 -18.66
CA CYS A 192 6.77 -4.82 -17.98
C CYS A 192 7.02 -6.09 -17.16
N ARG A 193 8.22 -6.65 -17.29
CA ARG A 193 8.61 -7.93 -16.68
C ARG A 193 9.28 -7.74 -15.33
N HIS A 194 10.05 -6.67 -15.14
CA HIS A 194 10.85 -6.48 -13.94
C HIS A 194 10.44 -5.21 -13.20
N TRP A 195 9.92 -5.38 -12.00
CA TRP A 195 9.47 -4.30 -11.15
C TRP A 195 10.43 -4.14 -9.97
N HIS A 196 10.72 -2.90 -9.61
CA HIS A 196 11.44 -2.58 -8.39
C HIS A 196 10.61 -1.63 -7.53
N ILE A 197 10.55 -1.88 -6.23
CA ILE A 197 10.05 -0.92 -5.25
C ILE A 197 11.13 -0.65 -4.20
N ASP A 198 11.48 0.62 -4.06
CA ASP A 198 12.30 1.10 -2.96
C ASP A 198 11.40 1.73 -1.91
N PHE A 199 11.30 1.09 -0.74
CA PHE A 199 10.60 1.66 0.41
C PHE A 199 11.53 2.61 1.15
N VAL A 200 11.19 3.90 1.16
CA VAL A 200 11.92 4.96 1.85
C VAL A 200 11.05 5.55 2.94
N GLY A 201 11.44 5.44 4.20
CA GLY A 201 10.66 6.02 5.28
C GLY A 201 11.17 5.74 6.69
N PRO A 202 10.57 6.40 7.70
CA PRO A 202 11.06 6.38 9.07
C PRO A 202 10.89 5.01 9.74
N ASP A 203 9.84 4.29 9.37
CA ASP A 203 9.47 3.00 9.99
C ASP A 203 9.93 1.79 9.17
N VAL A 204 10.59 2.01 8.03
CA VAL A 204 11.18 0.95 7.20
C VAL A 204 12.15 0.12 8.06
N PRO A 205 12.04 -1.22 8.14
CA PRO A 205 12.90 -2.00 9.02
C PRO A 205 14.39 -1.89 8.65
N GLN A 206 15.26 -1.74 9.65
CA GLN A 206 16.71 -1.71 9.42
C GLN A 206 17.22 -3.10 9.04
N ASN A 207 18.20 -3.14 8.14
CA ASN A 207 18.93 -4.36 7.74
C ASN A 207 18.08 -5.47 7.10
N LEU A 208 16.90 -5.16 6.57
CA LEU A 208 16.19 -6.11 5.71
C LEU A 208 16.95 -6.25 4.39
N PRO A 209 17.38 -7.48 4.02
CA PRO A 209 17.98 -7.68 2.71
C PRO A 209 16.92 -7.43 1.62
N PRO A 210 17.35 -7.07 0.39
CA PRO A 210 16.46 -7.04 -0.75
C PRO A 210 15.69 -8.36 -0.89
N GLN A 211 14.41 -8.26 -1.22
CA GLN A 211 13.54 -9.42 -1.41
C GLN A 211 13.04 -9.43 -2.85
N THR A 212 13.15 -10.58 -3.52
CA THR A 212 12.64 -10.74 -4.89
C THR A 212 11.56 -11.80 -4.94
N ILE A 213 10.45 -11.45 -5.56
CA ILE A 213 9.32 -12.33 -5.85
C ILE A 213 9.36 -12.62 -7.35
N HIS A 214 9.20 -13.89 -7.72
CA HIS A 214 9.08 -14.30 -9.12
C HIS A 214 7.68 -14.86 -9.37
N LEU A 215 7.12 -14.50 -10.52
CA LEU A 215 5.98 -15.18 -11.13
C LEU A 215 6.48 -15.91 -12.37
N SER A 216 6.28 -17.22 -12.38
CA SER A 216 6.44 -18.07 -13.56
C SER A 216 5.05 -18.37 -14.10
N PHE A 217 4.84 -18.08 -15.38
CA PHE A 217 3.61 -18.49 -16.07
C PHE A 217 3.91 -19.77 -16.87
N ASP A 218 3.26 -20.88 -16.49
CA ASP A 218 3.36 -22.13 -17.24
C ASP A 218 2.56 -22.01 -18.55
N THR A 219 3.25 -21.64 -19.63
CA THR A 219 2.70 -21.54 -20.99
C THR A 219 2.47 -22.92 -21.65
N SER A 220 2.92 -24.00 -21.03
CA SER A 220 3.02 -25.35 -21.60
C SER A 220 1.71 -26.16 -21.64
N ALA A 221 0.60 -25.65 -21.09
CA ALA A 221 -0.68 -26.37 -21.09
C ALA A 221 -1.48 -26.31 -22.42
N ALA A 222 -1.00 -25.60 -23.45
CA ALA A 222 -1.74 -25.39 -24.71
C ALA A 222 -1.13 -26.02 -25.98
N SER A 223 -0.04 -26.78 -25.92
CA SER A 223 0.58 -27.37 -27.12
C SER A 223 0.90 -28.87 -26.96
N HIS A 224 -0.14 -29.70 -26.84
CA HIS A 224 -0.03 -31.07 -27.36
C HIS A 224 -0.11 -31.02 -28.90
N ASN A 225 1.03 -30.74 -29.53
CA ASN A 225 1.43 -31.06 -30.90
C ASN A 225 2.31 -29.92 -31.44
N GLU A 226 3.62 -30.02 -31.22
CA GLU A 226 4.63 -29.89 -32.27
C GLU A 226 6.01 -30.07 -31.65
N LYS A 227 6.76 -31.03 -32.18
CA LYS A 227 8.19 -31.16 -31.92
C LYS A 227 8.87 -30.05 -32.71
N ASP A 228 9.39 -29.03 -32.05
CA ASP A 228 10.65 -28.38 -32.45
C ASP A 228 11.14 -27.33 -31.44
N GLN A 229 12.42 -27.51 -31.08
CA GLN A 229 13.49 -26.54 -30.83
C GLN A 229 13.33 -25.40 -29.81
N ASP A 230 14.11 -25.54 -28.74
CA ASP A 230 15.03 -24.55 -28.15
C ASP A 230 14.52 -23.09 -28.07
N GLY A 231 13.79 -22.82 -26.99
CA GLY A 231 13.42 -21.47 -26.56
C GLY A 231 12.63 -21.59 -25.27
N ASP A 232 13.27 -21.30 -24.15
CA ASP A 232 12.63 -21.20 -22.84
C ASP A 232 11.54 -20.10 -22.89
N SER A 233 10.34 -20.48 -23.33
CA SER A 233 9.17 -19.62 -23.51
C SER A 233 8.40 -19.44 -22.20
N SER A 234 9.11 -19.51 -21.08
CA SER A 234 8.60 -19.15 -19.77
C SER A 234 8.57 -17.62 -19.68
N THR A 235 7.37 -17.04 -19.66
CA THR A 235 7.27 -15.62 -19.33
C THR A 235 7.55 -15.49 -17.83
N HIS A 236 8.63 -14.82 -17.50
CA HIS A 236 9.04 -14.57 -16.11
C HIS A 236 8.83 -13.10 -15.79
N SER A 237 8.03 -12.83 -14.76
CA SER A 237 7.92 -11.49 -14.16
C SER A 237 8.49 -11.52 -12.75
N SER A 238 9.09 -10.41 -12.32
CA SER A 238 9.68 -10.32 -10.99
C SER A 238 9.41 -8.97 -10.32
N LEU A 239 9.32 -8.98 -9.00
CA LEU A 239 9.26 -7.79 -8.17
C LEU A 239 10.40 -7.83 -7.15
N THR A 240 11.34 -6.88 -7.23
CA THR A 240 12.41 -6.70 -6.26
C THR A 240 12.08 -5.53 -5.33
N MET A 241 12.12 -5.77 -4.02
CA MET A 241 11.84 -4.78 -2.99
C MET A 241 13.11 -4.48 -2.21
N ARG A 242 13.42 -3.20 -2.01
CA ARG A 242 14.54 -2.72 -1.18
C ARG A 242 14.01 -1.77 -0.10
N PHE A 243 14.76 -1.66 0.99
CA PHE A 243 14.31 -1.03 2.22
C PHE A 243 15.35 -0.02 2.71
N PHE A 244 14.99 1.26 2.70
CA PHE A 244 15.84 2.38 3.09
C PHE A 244 15.18 3.15 4.25
N ARG A 245 15.76 3.02 5.45
CA ARG A 245 15.31 3.81 6.59
C ARG A 245 15.89 5.21 6.51
N ALA A 246 15.00 6.21 6.43
CA ALA A 246 15.33 7.62 6.49
C ALA A 246 14.18 8.39 7.17
N PRO A 247 14.45 9.44 7.97
CA PRO A 247 13.37 10.25 8.56
C PRO A 247 12.46 10.87 7.50
N THR A 248 13.05 11.38 6.42
CA THR A 248 12.34 11.93 5.25
C THR A 248 13.05 11.52 3.95
N PHE A 249 12.39 11.72 2.82
CA PHE A 249 12.99 11.45 1.51
C PHE A 249 14.07 12.46 1.12
N HIS A 250 13.85 13.75 1.39
CA HIS A 250 14.84 14.79 1.08
C HIS A 250 16.15 14.58 1.86
N GLU A 251 16.08 14.16 3.13
CA GLU A 251 17.28 13.80 3.89
C GLU A 251 18.03 12.60 3.29
N LEU A 252 17.33 11.63 2.72
CA LEU A 252 17.98 10.52 2.01
C LEU A 252 18.70 11.03 0.77
N VAL A 253 18.02 11.83 -0.06
CA VAL A 253 18.57 12.34 -1.32
C VAL A 253 19.79 13.23 -1.09
N GLU A 254 19.77 14.06 -0.06
CA GLU A 254 20.87 14.99 0.29
C GLU A 254 22.02 14.32 1.05
N SER A 255 21.85 13.10 1.54
CA SER A 255 22.87 12.41 2.32
C SER A 255 24.14 12.16 1.49
N PRO A 256 25.34 12.51 1.99
CA PRO A 256 26.59 12.37 1.25
C PRO A 256 26.98 10.91 0.97
N ASN A 257 26.40 9.96 1.70
CA ASN A 257 26.62 8.51 1.51
C ASN A 257 25.50 7.85 0.71
N ASN A 258 24.55 8.62 0.17
CA ASN A 258 23.45 8.09 -0.60
C ASN A 258 23.91 7.62 -1.97
N THR A 259 23.59 6.38 -2.30
CA THR A 259 23.88 5.76 -3.61
C THR A 259 22.67 5.78 -4.54
N LEU A 260 21.52 6.29 -4.09
CA LEU A 260 20.29 6.37 -4.88
C LEU A 260 20.12 7.78 -5.43
N HIS A 261 20.01 7.90 -6.73
CA HIS A 261 19.74 9.18 -7.37
C HIS A 261 18.27 9.29 -7.73
N MET A 262 17.71 10.50 -7.63
CA MET A 262 16.30 10.74 -7.94
C MET A 262 15.90 10.34 -9.38
N ASN A 263 16.87 10.33 -10.29
CA ASN A 263 16.69 9.90 -11.68
C ASN A 263 16.67 8.37 -11.86
N ASP A 264 16.99 7.59 -10.83
CA ASP A 264 16.95 6.12 -10.87
C ASP A 264 15.52 5.57 -10.87
N TRP A 265 14.54 6.40 -10.47
CA TRP A 265 13.13 6.03 -10.39
C TRP A 265 12.33 6.53 -11.59
N ASP A 266 11.44 5.67 -12.06
CA ASP A 266 10.47 5.94 -13.11
C ASP A 266 9.22 6.63 -12.55
N GLY A 267 8.90 6.42 -11.28
CA GLY A 267 7.76 7.05 -10.60
C GLY A 267 7.83 6.94 -9.09
N PHE A 268 6.93 7.66 -8.43
CA PHE A 268 6.86 7.78 -6.98
C PHE A 268 5.47 7.41 -6.47
N VAL A 269 5.39 6.86 -5.26
CA VAL A 269 4.13 6.61 -4.55
C VAL A 269 4.22 7.10 -3.11
N LEU A 270 3.19 7.82 -2.68
CA LEU A 270 3.01 8.28 -1.30
C LEU A 270 1.65 7.77 -0.82
N PHE A 271 1.67 6.81 0.10
CA PHE A 271 0.44 6.27 0.67
C PHE A 271 0.00 7.09 1.88
N ASN A 272 -1.19 7.69 1.79
CA ASN A 272 -1.81 8.52 2.83
C ASN A 272 -0.83 9.52 3.49
N PRO A 273 -0.18 10.40 2.70
CA PRO A 273 0.87 11.27 3.22
C PRO A 273 0.32 12.36 4.15
N GLY A 274 -0.94 12.77 3.99
CA GLY A 274 -1.55 13.86 4.75
C GLY A 274 -0.89 15.20 4.44
N LEU A 275 -0.75 15.54 3.15
CA LEU A 275 -0.07 16.76 2.68
C LEU A 275 -0.73 18.03 3.21
N GLY A 276 -2.07 18.04 3.33
CA GLY A 276 -2.83 19.16 3.88
C GLY A 276 -3.21 19.01 5.35
N HIS A 277 -2.67 18.02 6.05
CA HIS A 277 -2.91 17.85 7.48
C HIS A 277 -1.96 18.77 8.27
N ALA A 278 -2.52 19.62 9.15
CA ALA A 278 -1.75 20.68 9.84
C ALA A 278 -0.50 20.19 10.60
N ASN A 279 -0.54 18.97 11.15
CA ASN A 279 0.60 18.37 11.86
C ASN A 279 1.68 17.73 10.95
N LEU A 280 1.42 17.56 9.66
CA LEU A 280 2.27 16.81 8.72
C LEU A 280 2.75 17.67 7.54
N GLU A 281 1.99 18.68 7.13
CA GLU A 281 2.26 19.52 5.96
C GLU A 281 3.71 20.05 5.91
N ASP A 282 4.19 20.62 7.02
CA ASP A 282 5.53 21.22 7.08
C ASP A 282 6.64 20.21 6.79
N GLY A 283 6.47 18.94 7.20
CA GLY A 283 7.46 17.89 6.97
C GLY A 283 7.53 17.40 5.52
N TRP A 284 6.52 17.71 4.71
CA TRP A 284 6.44 17.27 3.31
C TRP A 284 7.01 18.28 2.32
N LYS A 285 7.15 19.55 2.70
CA LYS A 285 7.51 20.64 1.79
C LYS A 285 8.73 20.31 0.91
N ASP A 286 9.87 20.01 1.52
CA ASP A 286 11.13 19.80 0.78
C ASP A 286 11.06 18.54 -0.10
N THR A 287 10.33 17.51 0.36
CA THR A 287 10.05 16.32 -0.45
C THR A 287 9.20 16.65 -1.67
N LEU A 288 8.14 17.43 -1.51
CA LEU A 288 7.28 17.85 -2.62
C LEU A 288 8.04 18.73 -3.61
N ASP A 289 8.88 19.65 -3.12
CA ASP A 289 9.71 20.49 -3.99
C ASP A 289 10.65 19.64 -4.86
N LEU A 290 11.29 18.60 -4.30
CA LEU A 290 12.06 17.61 -5.06
C LEU A 290 11.21 16.89 -6.12
N LEU A 291 10.01 16.44 -5.77
CA LEU A 291 9.15 15.69 -6.69
C LEU A 291 8.61 16.56 -7.84
N PHE A 292 8.07 17.74 -7.52
CA PHE A 292 7.35 18.59 -8.48
C PHE A 292 8.27 19.50 -9.29
N PHE A 293 9.39 19.97 -8.73
CA PHE A 293 10.29 20.88 -9.46
C PHE A 293 11.48 20.16 -10.08
N HIS A 294 11.97 19.08 -9.47
CA HIS A 294 13.21 18.42 -9.92
C HIS A 294 12.97 17.07 -10.61
N ALA A 295 12.23 16.14 -9.98
CA ALA A 295 12.00 14.82 -10.55
C ALA A 295 11.08 14.90 -11.76
N LYS A 296 9.89 15.49 -11.58
CA LYS A 296 8.80 15.57 -12.57
C LYS A 296 8.49 14.20 -13.18
N LYS A 297 8.33 13.20 -12.32
CA LYS A 297 8.01 11.80 -12.68
C LYS A 297 6.60 11.45 -12.23
N PRO A 298 5.91 10.49 -12.89
CA PRO A 298 4.61 10.00 -12.46
C PRO A 298 4.54 9.76 -10.95
N LEU A 299 3.45 10.21 -10.35
CA LEU A 299 3.26 10.23 -8.89
C LEU A 299 1.89 9.65 -8.55
N LEU A 300 1.87 8.66 -7.66
CA LEU A 300 0.66 8.11 -7.06
C LEU A 300 0.50 8.65 -5.64
N LEU A 301 -0.68 9.18 -5.34
CA LEU A 301 -1.08 9.66 -4.03
C LEU A 301 -2.34 8.94 -3.58
N THR A 302 -2.43 8.61 -2.30
CA THR A 302 -3.67 8.15 -1.68
C THR A 302 -4.03 9.00 -0.48
N ALA A 303 -5.29 8.99 -0.07
CA ALA A 303 -5.76 9.68 1.13
C ALA A 303 -6.67 8.80 1.98
N HIS A 304 -6.77 9.14 3.25
CA HIS A 304 -7.48 8.39 4.28
C HIS A 304 -9.00 8.59 4.27
N SER A 305 -9.48 9.66 3.63
CA SER A 305 -10.88 10.05 3.53
C SER A 305 -11.06 10.99 2.34
N VAL A 306 -12.31 11.38 2.02
CA VAL A 306 -12.58 12.44 1.05
C VAL A 306 -12.10 13.78 1.59
N LEU A 307 -12.29 14.04 2.89
CA LEU A 307 -11.82 15.26 3.54
C LEU A 307 -10.29 15.42 3.43
N ASP A 308 -9.53 14.37 3.69
CA ASP A 308 -8.07 14.40 3.55
C ASP A 308 -7.65 14.60 2.09
N ALA A 309 -8.34 13.96 1.14
CA ALA A 309 -8.11 14.17 -0.28
C ALA A 309 -8.34 15.64 -0.71
N GLN A 310 -9.36 16.30 -0.17
CA GLN A 310 -9.64 17.71 -0.43
C GLN A 310 -8.56 18.63 0.14
N ARG A 311 -8.07 18.33 1.36
CA ARG A 311 -6.96 19.06 1.99
C ARG A 311 -5.67 18.93 1.19
N ASP A 312 -5.32 17.71 0.78
CA ASP A 312 -4.16 17.44 -0.06
C ASP A 312 -4.27 18.16 -1.41
N THR A 313 -5.44 18.10 -2.05
CA THR A 313 -5.73 18.81 -3.30
C THR A 313 -5.53 20.32 -3.16
N THR A 314 -5.94 20.90 -2.04
CA THR A 314 -5.79 22.34 -1.76
C THR A 314 -4.32 22.73 -1.71
N VAL A 315 -3.48 21.98 -0.99
CA VAL A 315 -2.03 22.23 -0.93
C VAL A 315 -1.40 22.12 -2.31
N LEU A 316 -1.76 21.07 -3.06
CA LEU A 316 -1.24 20.84 -4.41
C LEU A 316 -1.60 21.96 -5.38
N LEU A 317 -2.85 22.44 -5.38
CA LEU A 317 -3.28 23.55 -6.21
C LEU A 317 -2.65 24.88 -5.81
N GLN A 318 -2.48 25.13 -4.51
CA GLN A 318 -1.93 26.40 -4.04
C GLN A 318 -0.43 26.53 -4.34
N LYS A 319 0.33 25.43 -4.25
CA LYS A 319 1.81 25.47 -4.30
C LYS A 319 2.42 24.93 -5.58
N TYR A 320 1.73 24.02 -6.28
CA TYR A 320 2.35 23.23 -7.35
C TYR A 320 1.57 23.19 -8.66
N VAL A 321 0.45 23.93 -8.78
CA VAL A 321 -0.45 23.89 -9.96
C VAL A 321 0.25 24.12 -11.30
N ASP A 322 1.30 24.94 -11.34
CA ASP A 322 2.04 25.24 -12.58
C ASP A 322 3.01 24.11 -12.98
N SER A 323 3.19 23.09 -12.14
CA SER A 323 4.15 22.00 -12.36
C SER A 323 3.54 20.77 -13.05
N PHE A 324 2.21 20.67 -13.13
CA PHE A 324 1.52 19.50 -13.68
C PHE A 324 0.19 19.89 -14.35
N ASP A 325 -0.41 18.97 -15.09
CA ASP A 325 -1.73 19.20 -15.69
C ASP A 325 -2.84 19.12 -14.63
N LYS A 326 -3.38 20.28 -14.24
CA LYS A 326 -4.45 20.39 -13.25
C LYS A 326 -5.76 19.69 -13.65
N THR A 327 -5.97 19.40 -14.94
CA THR A 327 -7.18 18.69 -15.39
C THR A 327 -7.24 17.26 -14.85
N HIS A 328 -6.11 16.72 -14.42
CA HIS A 328 -5.99 15.39 -13.82
C HIS A 328 -5.90 15.41 -12.29
N LEU A 329 -6.04 16.58 -11.64
CA LEU A 329 -6.00 16.69 -10.19
C LEU A 329 -7.37 16.39 -9.56
N HIS A 330 -7.78 15.13 -9.68
CA HIS A 330 -9.01 14.64 -9.08
C HIS A 330 -8.75 13.31 -8.39
N TYR A 331 -8.87 13.31 -7.06
CA TYR A 331 -8.94 12.07 -6.31
C TYR A 331 -10.22 11.35 -6.67
N SER A 332 -10.10 10.07 -7.01
CA SER A 332 -11.23 9.16 -7.18
C SER A 332 -11.29 8.19 -6.01
N THR A 333 -12.45 7.56 -5.80
CA THR A 333 -12.58 6.47 -4.83
C THR A 333 -11.68 5.31 -5.26
N ASN A 334 -10.86 4.82 -4.34
CA ASN A 334 -9.99 3.71 -4.62
C ASN A 334 -10.77 2.38 -4.50
N PRO A 335 -10.87 1.57 -5.59
CA PRO A 335 -11.59 0.30 -5.56
C PRO A 335 -10.95 -0.76 -4.63
N PHE A 336 -9.71 -0.53 -4.21
CA PHE A 336 -8.94 -1.37 -3.30
C PHE A 336 -8.66 -0.68 -1.95
N ALA A 337 -9.43 0.36 -1.60
CA ALA A 337 -9.40 0.95 -0.26
C ALA A 337 -9.58 -0.14 0.81
N SER A 338 -8.89 0.03 1.94
CA SER A 338 -9.16 -0.82 3.09
C SER A 338 -10.59 -0.58 3.56
N ARG A 339 -11.30 -1.65 3.88
CA ARG A 339 -12.63 -1.61 4.52
C ARG A 339 -12.53 -1.60 6.04
N MET A 340 -11.31 -1.46 6.57
CA MET A 340 -11.09 -1.21 7.99
C MET A 340 -11.14 0.29 8.23
N GLU A 341 -11.99 0.66 9.17
CA GLU A 341 -12.24 2.03 9.58
C GLU A 341 -11.55 2.32 10.91
N TYR A 342 -11.10 3.54 11.05
CA TYR A 342 -10.44 4.07 12.24
C TYR A 342 -10.99 5.46 12.54
N VAL A 343 -11.03 5.82 13.81
CA VAL A 343 -11.25 7.22 14.19
C VAL A 343 -9.93 7.94 14.05
N ASP A 344 -9.91 9.02 13.28
CA ASP A 344 -8.73 9.89 13.17
C ASP A 344 -8.42 10.52 14.53
N PRO A 345 -7.28 10.18 15.17
CA PRO A 345 -6.93 10.70 16.49
C PRO A 345 -6.50 12.17 16.46
N LEU A 346 -6.21 12.71 15.27
CA LEU A 346 -5.74 14.08 15.08
C LEU A 346 -6.88 15.03 14.69
N PHE A 347 -8.10 14.51 14.50
CA PHE A 347 -9.25 15.31 14.16
C PHE A 347 -9.70 16.21 15.32
N HIS A 348 -9.92 17.49 15.02
CA HIS A 348 -10.44 18.48 15.96
C HIS A 348 -11.70 19.13 15.39
N ASN A 349 -12.79 19.12 16.16
CA ASN A 349 -14.12 19.65 15.78
C ASN A 349 -14.14 21.15 15.36
N SER A 350 -13.03 21.87 15.51
CA SER A 350 -12.87 23.23 15.00
C SER A 350 -12.73 23.30 13.48
N ASP A 351 -12.54 22.17 12.79
CA ASP A 351 -12.51 22.07 11.33
C ASP A 351 -13.95 22.11 10.78
N SER A 352 -14.65 23.22 11.00
CA SER A 352 -16.11 23.35 10.85
C SER A 352 -16.62 23.57 9.42
N SER A 353 -15.93 23.03 8.40
CA SER A 353 -16.33 23.20 7.00
C SER A 353 -16.72 21.88 6.31
N ILE A 354 -17.16 20.88 7.08
CA ILE A 354 -17.25 19.48 6.60
C ILE A 354 -18.64 19.17 6.02
N ASP A 355 -18.65 18.65 4.78
CA ASP A 355 -19.77 17.94 4.16
C ASP A 355 -20.06 16.64 4.92
N HIS A 356 -21.34 16.29 5.06
CA HIS A 356 -21.85 15.27 5.98
C HIS A 356 -21.42 13.80 5.74
N ASP A 357 -20.64 13.49 4.70
CA ASP A 357 -20.38 12.09 4.28
C ASP A 357 -19.29 11.36 5.12
N ASP A 358 -18.29 12.07 5.67
CA ASP A 358 -17.14 11.43 6.36
C ASP A 358 -17.18 11.56 7.90
N THR A 359 -18.20 12.20 8.45
CA THR A 359 -18.40 12.33 9.90
C THR A 359 -19.46 11.35 10.36
N ASP A 360 -19.14 10.53 11.36
CA ASP A 360 -20.19 9.77 12.06
C ASP A 360 -21.12 10.79 12.76
N ILE A 361 -22.30 10.97 12.18
CA ILE A 361 -23.32 11.95 12.59
C ILE A 361 -23.72 11.74 14.06
N THR A 362 -23.52 10.53 14.59
CA THR A 362 -23.87 10.20 15.98
C THR A 362 -22.77 10.54 16.98
N THR A 363 -21.50 10.57 16.57
CA THR A 363 -20.36 10.77 17.48
C THR A 363 -19.52 12.03 17.18
N GLY A 364 -19.70 12.67 16.02
CA GLY A 364 -18.91 13.81 15.57
C GLY A 364 -17.44 13.46 15.31
N LYS A 365 -17.12 12.18 15.13
CA LYS A 365 -15.76 11.69 14.87
C LYS A 365 -15.52 11.60 13.37
N HIS A 366 -14.32 11.98 12.94
CA HIS A 366 -13.84 11.74 11.57
C HIS A 366 -13.38 10.29 11.45
N VAL A 367 -14.06 9.52 10.60
CA VAL A 367 -13.76 8.11 10.36
C VAL A 367 -12.97 8.01 9.07
N VAL A 368 -11.84 7.32 9.13
CA VAL A 368 -10.89 7.19 8.03
C VAL A 368 -10.62 5.73 7.69
N SER A 369 -10.27 5.49 6.43
CA SER A 369 -9.84 4.18 5.95
C SER A 369 -8.55 4.29 5.10
N PRO A 370 -7.58 3.39 5.26
CA PRO A 370 -6.36 3.40 4.47
C PRO A 370 -6.63 3.36 2.97
N ASN A 371 -6.01 4.30 2.25
CA ASN A 371 -6.13 4.49 0.81
C ASN A 371 -7.59 4.62 0.34
N HIS A 372 -8.46 5.30 1.08
CA HIS A 372 -9.84 5.57 0.68
C HIS A 372 -9.93 6.19 -0.73
N SER A 373 -9.10 7.20 -0.97
CA SER A 373 -9.06 7.93 -2.24
C SER A 373 -7.69 7.77 -2.90
N VAL A 374 -7.66 7.85 -4.23
CA VAL A 374 -6.45 7.71 -5.05
C VAL A 374 -6.37 8.77 -6.13
N LEU A 375 -5.17 9.29 -6.37
CA LEU A 375 -4.85 10.30 -7.37
C LEU A 375 -3.55 9.91 -8.07
N THR A 376 -3.55 9.96 -9.40
CA THR A 376 -2.35 9.83 -10.22
C THR A 376 -2.02 11.16 -10.87
N ILE A 377 -0.83 11.68 -10.63
CA ILE A 377 -0.31 12.89 -11.26
C ILE A 377 0.71 12.50 -12.32
N ARG A 378 0.56 13.07 -13.51
CA ARG A 378 1.52 12.97 -14.60
C ARG A 378 2.09 14.36 -14.88
N PHE A 379 3.37 14.38 -15.21
CA PHE A 379 4.06 15.60 -15.59
C PHE A 379 4.13 15.66 -17.11
N PRO A 380 4.02 16.86 -17.71
CA PRO A 380 4.22 17.01 -19.14
C PRO A 380 5.62 16.49 -19.53
N PRO A 381 5.77 15.94 -20.75
CA PRO A 381 7.08 15.55 -21.25
C PRO A 381 8.05 16.74 -21.13
N ARG A 382 9.31 16.49 -20.75
CA ARG A 382 10.32 17.55 -20.82
C ARG A 382 10.47 17.95 -22.29
N GLU A 383 10.21 19.21 -22.62
CA GLU A 383 10.61 19.76 -23.91
C GLU A 383 12.13 19.58 -24.02
N THR A 384 12.55 18.76 -24.98
CA THR A 384 13.96 18.42 -25.25
C THR A 384 14.70 19.54 -25.93
#